data_AF-A0A8J6D627-F1
#
_entry.id   AF-A0A8J6D627-F1
#
_cell.length_a   1.000
_cell.length_b   1.000
_cell.length_c   1.000
_cell.angle_alpha   90.00
_cell.angle_beta   90.00
_cell.angle_gamma   90.00
#
_symmetry.space_group_name_H-M   'P 1'
#
loop_
_entity.id
_entity.type
_entity.pdbx_description
1 polymer ?
#
loop_
_entity_poly.entity_id
_entity_poly.type
_entity_poly.pdbx_seq_one_letter_code
_entity_poly.pdbx_strand_id
1 'polypeptide(L)'
;MAAVQYFNQHFRSKGFNSQQSLKHVQNPSGFRLSPSPLEQTTTHFLYPLKCSFSTTTSSDSHNPLLKPFENLSFDSLKTTLCNLTPLNIVKWAGILSMSIAATKWTVNLALLSNLLLLLPVFTWLTLMPPAYFNGYLEGWPFVFFFVYHYFSFFNVSVRKRLYGDYYARPHDPKWDVNPPKWYRLLYCVGVMVGHWFAAFEALDLHRIPGGWSNVGVWILIVATLLIQYSSTVYLAKYSEKVVVPTAVVRFGPYRWIRHPIYASTMLLFASYCIALRAPLSLIFVVAVCSTYYDQKAKLEEVLMVETFGESYPEYVSKVRYKFLPFVY
;
A
#
# COMPACT_ATOMS: atom_id res chain seq x y z
N MET A 1 31.22 6.10 -17.50
CA MET A 1 31.98 4.85 -17.77
C MET A 1 32.61 4.20 -16.54
N ALA A 2 33.01 4.93 -15.49
CA ALA A 2 33.62 4.35 -14.28
C ALA A 2 32.79 3.25 -13.55
N ALA A 3 31.46 3.23 -13.70
CA ALA A 3 30.58 2.28 -13.01
C ALA A 3 30.71 0.81 -13.47
N VAL A 4 31.27 0.54 -14.67
CA VAL A 4 31.41 -0.83 -15.19
C VAL A 4 32.67 -1.53 -14.66
N GLN A 5 33.74 -0.78 -14.39
CA GLN A 5 35.00 -1.35 -13.91
C GLN A 5 34.89 -1.93 -12.50
N TYR A 6 34.13 -1.29 -11.60
CA TYR A 6 33.95 -1.78 -10.23
C TYR A 6 33.16 -3.10 -10.16
N PHE A 7 32.23 -3.32 -11.09
CA PHE A 7 31.45 -4.56 -11.18
C PHE A 7 32.34 -5.75 -11.63
N ASN A 8 33.28 -5.51 -12.54
CA ASN A 8 34.17 -6.55 -13.08
C ASN A 8 35.27 -7.00 -12.09
N GLN A 9 35.79 -6.10 -11.24
CA GLN A 9 36.77 -6.49 -10.22
C GLN A 9 36.16 -7.39 -9.13
N HIS A 10 34.91 -7.14 -8.71
CA HIS A 10 34.28 -7.92 -7.63
C HIS A 10 33.91 -9.35 -8.05
N PHE A 11 33.64 -9.61 -9.34
CA PHE A 11 33.44 -10.97 -9.86
C PHE A 11 34.75 -11.74 -10.03
N ARG A 12 35.87 -11.07 -10.32
CA ARG A 12 37.17 -11.74 -10.56
C ARG A 12 37.84 -12.23 -9.27
N SER A 13 37.47 -11.71 -8.09
CA SER A 13 38.06 -12.14 -6.80
C SER A 13 37.35 -13.33 -6.15
N LYS A 14 36.21 -13.79 -6.68
CA LYS A 14 35.54 -15.03 -6.24
C LYS A 14 35.77 -16.11 -7.29
N GLY A 15 36.89 -16.80 -7.16
CA GLY A 15 37.24 -17.94 -8.01
C GLY A 15 36.21 -19.07 -7.85
N PHE A 16 35.31 -19.18 -8.81
CA PHE A 16 34.38 -20.32 -8.94
C PHE A 16 34.80 -21.14 -10.15
N ASN A 17 35.67 -22.13 -9.92
CA ASN A 17 35.92 -23.18 -10.89
C ASN A 17 34.67 -24.07 -10.98
N SER A 18 33.94 -23.98 -12.09
CA SER A 18 32.95 -24.99 -12.47
C SER A 18 33.33 -25.53 -13.85
N GLN A 19 34.10 -26.62 -13.84
CA GLN A 19 34.12 -27.53 -14.97
C GLN A 19 32.81 -28.31 -14.95
N GLN A 20 31.95 -28.13 -15.95
CA GLN A 20 30.96 -29.14 -16.31
C GLN A 20 31.06 -29.44 -17.80
N SER A 21 31.27 -30.72 -18.08
CA SER A 21 31.66 -31.24 -19.39
C SER A 21 30.53 -31.15 -20.41
N LEU A 22 30.88 -30.86 -21.67
CA LEU A 22 30.01 -31.17 -22.80
C LEU A 22 29.70 -32.68 -22.81
N LYS A 23 28.44 -33.03 -23.05
CA LYS A 23 28.06 -34.25 -23.79
C LYS A 23 26.94 -33.94 -24.78
N HIS A 24 27.09 -34.58 -25.93
CA HIS A 24 26.29 -34.48 -27.15
C HIS A 24 25.19 -35.56 -27.15
N VAL A 25 24.14 -35.42 -27.99
CA VAL A 25 23.58 -36.48 -28.87
C VAL A 25 22.11 -36.21 -29.32
N GLN A 26 22.00 -36.01 -30.64
CA GLN A 26 20.96 -36.41 -31.61
C GLN A 26 19.52 -35.84 -31.62
N ASN A 27 19.12 -35.64 -32.88
CA ASN A 27 17.82 -35.26 -33.44
C ASN A 27 17.04 -36.55 -33.82
N PRO A 28 15.71 -36.49 -34.07
CA PRO A 28 15.34 -36.78 -35.46
C PRO A 28 14.23 -35.91 -36.05
N SER A 29 14.28 -35.83 -37.38
CA SER A 29 13.44 -35.08 -38.31
C SER A 29 12.01 -35.62 -38.50
N GLY A 30 11.05 -34.72 -38.75
CA GLY A 30 9.76 -34.99 -39.39
C GLY A 30 9.28 -33.76 -40.17
N PHE A 31 9.08 -33.89 -41.49
CA PHE A 31 8.93 -32.77 -42.44
C PHE A 31 7.58 -32.83 -43.19
N ARG A 32 6.92 -31.66 -43.39
CA ARG A 32 5.94 -31.24 -44.45
C ARG A 32 4.94 -30.24 -43.84
N LEU A 33 4.90 -28.95 -44.22
CA LEU A 33 4.51 -28.30 -45.50
C LEU A 33 3.00 -27.96 -45.61
N SER A 34 2.68 -26.70 -45.26
CA SER A 34 1.87 -25.63 -45.93
C SER A 34 0.84 -25.95 -47.06
N PRO A 35 -0.06 -25.00 -47.49
CA PRO A 35 -0.39 -23.64 -47.00
C PRO A 35 -1.92 -23.33 -46.86
N SER A 36 -2.26 -22.05 -46.58
CA SER A 36 -3.59 -21.38 -46.56
C SER A 36 -4.28 -21.20 -47.93
N PRO A 37 -5.56 -20.75 -47.99
CA PRO A 37 -5.81 -19.30 -48.20
C PRO A 37 -7.08 -18.70 -47.52
N LEU A 38 -7.31 -17.39 -47.71
CA LEU A 38 -8.50 -16.62 -47.30
C LEU A 38 -9.74 -16.91 -48.16
N GLU A 39 -10.94 -16.63 -47.64
CA GLU A 39 -12.07 -16.17 -48.47
C GLU A 39 -13.00 -15.20 -47.69
N GLN A 40 -13.60 -14.24 -48.42
CA GLN A 40 -14.60 -13.28 -47.91
C GLN A 40 -15.99 -13.68 -48.41
N THR A 41 -17.05 -13.49 -47.61
CA THR A 41 -18.41 -13.27 -48.16
C THR A 41 -19.28 -12.44 -47.21
N THR A 42 -20.16 -11.61 -47.78
CA THR A 42 -21.09 -10.71 -47.08
C THR A 42 -22.49 -10.88 -47.68
N THR A 43 -23.53 -11.09 -46.85
CA THR A 43 -25.00 -10.98 -47.12
C THR A 43 -25.76 -11.73 -46.01
N HIS A 44 -27.02 -11.47 -45.63
CA HIS A 44 -27.88 -10.27 -45.52
C HIS A 44 -29.20 -10.74 -44.82
N PHE A 45 -29.95 -9.82 -44.18
CA PHE A 45 -31.42 -9.87 -43.94
C PHE A 45 -32.09 -10.63 -42.74
N LEU A 46 -32.73 -9.81 -41.88
CA LEU A 46 -34.07 -9.89 -41.24
C LEU A 46 -34.47 -10.87 -40.09
N TYR A 47 -34.63 -10.25 -38.90
CA TYR A 47 -35.81 -10.27 -38.01
C TYR A 47 -36.19 -11.54 -37.16
N PRO A 48 -37.01 -11.39 -36.08
CA PRO A 48 -36.62 -11.97 -34.79
C PRO A 48 -37.60 -13.03 -34.27
N LEU A 49 -37.06 -14.03 -33.57
CA LEU A 49 -37.87 -14.99 -32.82
C LEU A 49 -38.33 -14.40 -31.48
N LYS A 50 -39.60 -13.97 -31.45
CA LYS A 50 -40.41 -13.95 -30.23
C LYS A 50 -40.63 -15.39 -29.77
N CYS A 51 -40.10 -15.77 -28.61
CA CYS A 51 -40.53 -16.97 -27.90
C CYS A 51 -41.11 -16.59 -26.54
N SER A 52 -42.36 -17.00 -26.31
CA SER A 52 -43.11 -16.77 -25.08
C SER A 52 -42.49 -17.55 -23.92
N PHE A 53 -42.29 -16.90 -22.77
CA PHE A 53 -42.04 -17.61 -21.52
C PHE A 53 -43.36 -18.12 -20.96
N SER A 54 -43.57 -19.43 -21.01
CA SER A 54 -44.66 -20.12 -20.30
C SER A 54 -44.25 -20.37 -18.85
N THR A 55 -45.10 -19.98 -17.90
CA THR A 55 -44.86 -20.17 -16.47
C THR A 55 -45.26 -21.59 -16.06
N THR A 56 -44.30 -22.39 -15.58
CA THR A 56 -44.59 -23.59 -14.77
C THR A 56 -43.52 -23.85 -13.73
N THR A 57 -43.90 -23.65 -12.47
CA THR A 57 -43.43 -24.40 -11.29
C THR A 57 -43.49 -25.91 -11.55
N SER A 58 -42.72 -26.80 -10.90
CA SER A 58 -41.60 -26.69 -9.96
C SER A 58 -41.07 -28.12 -9.74
N SER A 59 -39.79 -28.30 -9.40
CA SER A 59 -39.33 -29.55 -8.78
C SER A 59 -38.29 -29.25 -7.70
N ASP A 60 -38.60 -29.68 -6.48
CA ASP A 60 -37.89 -29.28 -5.27
C ASP A 60 -36.48 -29.87 -5.19
N SER A 61 -35.51 -29.02 -4.86
CA SER A 61 -34.26 -29.47 -4.23
C SER A 61 -34.15 -28.88 -2.82
N HIS A 62 -34.67 -29.64 -1.84
CA HIS A 62 -34.63 -29.27 -0.42
C HIS A 62 -33.20 -29.32 0.14
N ASN A 63 -32.39 -28.29 -0.13
CA ASN A 63 -31.06 -28.12 0.43
C ASN A 63 -31.09 -27.15 1.65
N PRO A 64 -31.04 -27.65 2.90
CA PRO A 64 -31.20 -26.80 4.09
C PRO A 64 -30.05 -25.81 4.34
N LEU A 65 -28.94 -25.91 3.59
CA LEU A 65 -27.76 -25.03 3.72
C LEU A 65 -27.88 -23.68 2.98
N LEU A 66 -28.83 -23.51 2.05
CA LEU A 66 -28.94 -22.29 1.23
C LEU A 66 -30.00 -21.28 1.71
N LYS A 67 -30.92 -21.70 2.60
CA LYS A 67 -31.92 -20.82 3.22
C LYS A 67 -31.39 -19.51 3.85
N PRO A 68 -30.17 -19.44 4.43
CA PRO A 68 -29.66 -18.17 4.96
C PRO A 68 -29.36 -17.11 3.89
N PHE A 69 -29.12 -17.51 2.63
CA PHE A 69 -28.66 -16.61 1.57
C PHE A 69 -29.80 -15.98 0.76
N GLU A 70 -30.95 -16.65 0.62
CA GLU A 70 -32.10 -16.09 -0.10
C GLU A 70 -32.78 -14.92 0.66
N ASN A 71 -32.72 -14.92 1.99
CA ASN A 71 -33.27 -13.83 2.81
C ASN A 71 -32.38 -12.56 2.87
N LEU A 72 -31.18 -12.58 2.28
CA LEU A 72 -30.29 -11.43 2.21
C LEU A 72 -30.64 -10.54 1.01
N SER A 73 -31.84 -9.94 1.05
CA SER A 73 -32.24 -8.92 0.08
C SER A 73 -31.26 -7.74 0.05
N PHE A 74 -30.91 -7.29 -1.15
CA PHE A 74 -30.01 -6.16 -1.38
C PHE A 74 -30.53 -4.87 -0.74
N ASP A 75 -31.85 -4.68 -0.68
CA ASP A 75 -32.47 -3.51 -0.03
C ASP A 75 -32.45 -3.59 1.50
N SER A 76 -32.45 -4.79 2.08
CA SER A 76 -32.22 -5.00 3.53
C SER A 76 -30.77 -4.68 3.91
N LEU A 77 -29.82 -5.11 3.07
CA LEU A 77 -28.41 -4.71 3.19
C LEU A 77 -28.23 -3.19 3.06
N LYS A 78 -28.88 -2.57 2.07
CA LYS A 78 -28.82 -1.12 1.81
C LYS A 78 -29.41 -0.29 2.96
N THR A 79 -30.58 -0.66 3.48
CA THR A 79 -31.20 0.03 4.62
C THR A 79 -30.39 -0.15 5.91
N THR A 80 -29.82 -1.35 6.13
CA THR A 80 -28.89 -1.59 7.25
C THR A 80 -27.61 -0.76 7.11
N LEU A 81 -27.07 -0.62 5.89
CA LEU A 81 -25.90 0.21 5.60
C LEU A 81 -26.18 1.71 5.79
N CYS A 82 -27.36 2.20 5.41
CA CYS A 82 -27.76 3.60 5.62
C CYS A 82 -27.98 3.96 7.10
N ASN A 83 -28.44 3.02 7.93
CA ASN A 83 -28.67 3.23 9.36
C ASN A 83 -27.44 2.95 10.25
N LEU A 84 -26.30 2.60 9.67
CA LEU A 84 -25.06 2.39 10.40
C LEU A 84 -24.45 3.73 10.81
N THR A 85 -24.72 4.16 12.05
CA THR A 85 -24.00 5.28 12.65
C THR A 85 -22.49 5.01 12.67
N PRO A 86 -21.65 6.06 12.52
CA PRO A 86 -20.19 5.97 12.56
C PRO A 86 -19.65 5.07 13.69
N LEU A 87 -20.20 5.22 14.89
CA LEU A 87 -19.89 4.42 16.09
C LEU A 87 -20.21 2.92 15.97
N ASN A 88 -21.32 2.56 15.31
CA ASN A 88 -21.70 1.15 15.13
C ASN A 88 -20.76 0.44 14.15
N ILE A 89 -20.28 1.13 13.10
CA ILE A 89 -19.29 0.59 12.16
C ILE A 89 -17.99 0.24 12.91
N VAL A 90 -17.49 1.16 13.73
CA VAL A 90 -16.26 0.96 14.53
C VAL A 90 -16.44 -0.18 15.54
N LYS A 91 -17.59 -0.25 16.21
CA LYS A 91 -17.92 -1.33 17.16
C LYS A 91 -17.94 -2.71 16.49
N TRP A 92 -18.66 -2.86 15.37
CA TRP A 92 -18.74 -4.13 14.65
C TRP A 92 -17.41 -4.52 13.99
N ALA A 93 -16.65 -3.56 13.45
CA ALA A 93 -15.30 -3.81 12.94
C ALA A 93 -14.33 -4.28 14.04
N GLY A 94 -14.39 -3.68 15.23
CA GLY A 94 -13.59 -4.10 16.39
C GLY A 94 -13.93 -5.52 16.86
N ILE A 95 -15.22 -5.85 16.97
CA ILE A 95 -15.69 -7.21 17.32
C ILE A 95 -15.22 -8.23 16.28
N LEU A 96 -15.40 -7.93 14.98
CA LEU A 96 -14.96 -8.80 13.89
C LEU A 96 -13.43 -9.02 13.92
N SER A 97 -12.66 -7.97 14.21
CA SER A 97 -11.20 -8.05 14.39
C SER A 97 -10.78 -8.95 15.55
N MET A 98 -11.49 -8.90 16.68
CA MET A 98 -11.22 -9.79 17.81
C MET A 98 -11.57 -11.25 17.50
N SER A 99 -12.71 -11.51 16.86
CA SER A 99 -13.17 -12.86 16.51
C SER A 99 -12.20 -13.58 15.55
N ILE A 100 -11.69 -12.86 14.55
CA ILE A 100 -10.74 -13.42 13.56
C ILE A 100 -9.32 -13.54 14.13
N ALA A 101 -8.91 -12.67 15.06
CA ALA A 101 -7.67 -12.86 15.80
C ALA A 101 -7.67 -14.15 16.65
N ALA A 102 -8.84 -14.59 17.12
CA ALA A 102 -9.02 -15.85 17.86
C ALA A 102 -9.11 -17.10 16.96
N THR A 103 -9.64 -17.00 15.74
CA THR A 103 -9.79 -18.14 14.81
C THR A 103 -8.58 -18.30 13.89
N LYS A 104 -7.47 -18.80 14.46
CA LYS A 104 -6.16 -18.87 13.81
C LYS A 104 -5.96 -20.10 12.90
N TRP A 105 -6.88 -20.33 11.96
CA TRP A 105 -6.79 -21.38 10.93
C TRP A 105 -7.75 -21.01 9.77
N THR A 106 -7.42 -21.05 8.47
CA THR A 106 -6.18 -21.51 7.79
C THR A 106 -5.69 -20.56 6.69
N VAL A 107 -6.55 -19.68 6.15
CA VAL A 107 -6.31 -18.99 4.86
C VAL A 107 -5.44 -17.74 5.02
N ASN A 108 -4.24 -17.75 4.43
CA ASN A 108 -3.36 -16.58 4.19
C ASN A 108 -3.35 -15.49 5.28
N LEU A 109 -3.27 -15.93 6.53
CA LEU A 109 -3.83 -15.20 7.67
C LEU A 109 -3.15 -13.84 7.93
N ALA A 110 -1.88 -13.70 7.56
CA ALA A 110 -1.10 -12.48 7.73
C ALA A 110 -1.59 -11.29 6.85
N LEU A 111 -2.26 -11.56 5.72
CA LEU A 111 -2.89 -10.49 4.93
C LEU A 111 -4.19 -10.03 5.59
N LEU A 112 -5.04 -10.98 5.95
CA LEU A 112 -6.37 -10.73 6.49
C LEU A 112 -6.31 -10.08 7.88
N SER A 113 -5.36 -10.51 8.73
CA SER A 113 -5.16 -9.92 10.07
C SER A 113 -4.71 -8.46 9.98
N ASN A 114 -3.78 -8.13 9.07
CA ASN A 114 -3.35 -6.76 8.84
C ASN A 114 -4.48 -5.88 8.28
N LEU A 115 -5.32 -6.41 7.38
CA LEU A 115 -6.49 -5.69 6.86
C LEU A 115 -7.45 -5.34 7.98
N LEU A 116 -7.82 -6.35 8.76
CA LEU A 116 -8.90 -6.26 9.72
C LEU A 116 -8.51 -5.44 10.96
N LEU A 117 -7.24 -5.47 11.37
CA LEU A 117 -6.70 -4.64 12.45
C LEU A 117 -6.60 -3.16 12.07
N LEU A 118 -6.23 -2.86 10.81
CA LEU A 118 -6.05 -1.49 10.34
C LEU A 118 -7.37 -0.83 9.89
N LEU A 119 -8.38 -1.63 9.52
CA LEU A 119 -9.68 -1.14 9.09
C LEU A 119 -10.37 -0.20 10.10
N PRO A 120 -10.55 -0.56 11.39
CA PRO A 120 -11.14 0.36 12.36
C PRO A 120 -10.26 1.59 12.60
N VAL A 121 -8.92 1.45 12.55
CA VAL A 121 -7.99 2.57 12.77
C VAL A 121 -8.10 3.61 11.65
N PHE A 122 -8.08 3.20 10.39
CA PHE A 122 -8.20 4.14 9.27
C PHE A 122 -9.63 4.64 9.07
N THR A 123 -10.65 3.84 9.40
CA THR A 123 -12.04 4.34 9.54
C THR A 123 -12.09 5.48 10.55
N TRP A 124 -11.53 5.27 11.74
CA TRP A 124 -11.47 6.27 12.82
C TRP A 124 -10.66 7.52 12.45
N LEU A 125 -9.59 7.35 11.67
CA LEU A 125 -8.68 8.45 11.32
C LEU A 125 -9.17 9.28 10.13
N THR A 126 -9.83 8.67 9.14
CA THR A 126 -10.14 9.32 7.85
C THR A 126 -11.64 9.52 7.58
N LEU A 127 -12.52 8.72 8.19
CA LEU A 127 -13.97 8.79 7.92
C LEU A 127 -14.77 9.32 9.11
N MET A 128 -14.47 8.88 10.34
CA MET A 128 -15.19 9.35 11.53
C MET A 128 -15.14 10.88 11.69
N PRO A 129 -13.99 11.58 11.51
CA PRO A 129 -13.94 13.00 11.81
C PRO A 129 -14.73 13.85 10.80
N PRO A 130 -14.60 13.66 9.46
CA PRO A 130 -15.49 14.33 8.51
C PRO A 130 -16.97 14.02 8.74
N ALA A 131 -17.32 12.75 9.01
CA ALA A 131 -18.70 12.35 9.30
C ALA A 131 -19.28 13.03 10.54
N TYR A 132 -18.48 13.17 11.60
CA TYR A 132 -18.89 13.80 12.86
C TYR A 132 -19.18 15.29 12.70
N PHE A 133 -18.33 16.03 11.98
CA PHE A 133 -18.49 17.48 11.82
C PHE A 133 -19.44 17.87 10.68
N ASN A 134 -19.57 17.07 9.62
CA ASN A 134 -20.40 17.40 8.45
C ASN A 134 -21.77 16.69 8.46
N GLY A 135 -21.95 15.64 9.29
CA GLY A 135 -23.18 14.85 9.38
C GLY A 135 -23.36 13.81 8.27
N TYR A 136 -22.61 13.88 7.17
CA TYR A 136 -22.65 12.94 6.05
C TYR A 136 -21.28 12.80 5.36
N LEU A 137 -21.07 11.67 4.70
CA LEU A 137 -19.83 11.31 3.98
C LEU A 137 -20.09 11.27 2.47
N GLU A 138 -20.23 12.44 1.85
CA GLU A 138 -20.41 12.54 0.40
C GLU A 138 -19.19 13.16 -0.29
N GLY A 139 -18.87 12.65 -1.48
CA GLY A 139 -17.80 13.17 -2.33
C GLY A 139 -16.48 12.39 -2.30
N TRP A 140 -15.51 12.96 -3.01
CA TRP A 140 -14.23 12.33 -3.34
C TRP A 140 -13.25 12.07 -2.16
N PRO A 141 -13.29 12.75 -0.99
CA PRO A 141 -12.33 12.50 0.09
C PRO A 141 -12.41 11.10 0.70
N PHE A 142 -13.51 10.36 0.48
CA PHE A 142 -13.60 8.93 0.79
C PHE A 142 -12.48 8.10 0.14
N VAL A 143 -11.86 8.59 -0.96
CA VAL A 143 -10.70 7.92 -1.56
C VAL A 143 -9.50 7.85 -0.61
N PHE A 144 -9.34 8.78 0.34
CA PHE A 144 -8.26 8.71 1.33
C PHE A 144 -8.36 7.50 2.26
N PHE A 145 -9.57 7.00 2.54
CA PHE A 145 -9.75 5.73 3.24
C PHE A 145 -9.03 4.61 2.49
N PHE A 146 -9.31 4.44 1.20
CA PHE A 146 -8.65 3.42 0.37
C PHE A 146 -7.14 3.65 0.21
N VAL A 147 -6.71 4.91 0.06
CA VAL A 147 -5.29 5.26 -0.07
C VAL A 147 -4.52 4.91 1.22
N TYR A 148 -5.03 5.22 2.41
CA TYR A 148 -4.38 4.88 3.70
C TYR A 148 -4.29 3.37 3.92
N HIS A 149 -5.36 2.64 3.59
CA HIS A 149 -5.34 1.17 3.59
C HIS A 149 -4.25 0.64 2.67
N TYR A 150 -4.32 0.99 1.38
CA TYR A 150 -3.40 0.51 0.36
C TYR A 150 -1.94 0.89 0.66
N PHE A 151 -1.70 2.08 1.20
CA PHE A 151 -0.39 2.55 1.64
C PHE A 151 0.24 1.60 2.67
N SER A 152 -0.57 1.10 3.61
CA SER A 152 -0.13 0.13 4.63
C SER A 152 0.12 -1.26 4.05
N PHE A 153 -0.60 -1.63 2.98
CA PHE A 153 -0.39 -2.88 2.26
C PHE A 153 0.87 -2.93 1.40
N PHE A 154 1.51 -1.79 1.08
CA PHE A 154 2.65 -1.78 0.17
C PHE A 154 3.76 -2.75 0.56
N ASN A 155 4.16 -2.80 1.83
CA ASN A 155 5.22 -3.72 2.27
C ASN A 155 4.84 -5.19 2.03
N VAL A 156 3.59 -5.56 2.27
CA VAL A 156 3.06 -6.91 2.06
C VAL A 156 2.92 -7.23 0.56
N SER A 157 2.44 -6.29 -0.24
CA SER A 157 2.33 -6.41 -1.70
C SER A 157 3.68 -6.50 -2.40
N VAL A 158 4.68 -5.73 -1.94
CA VAL A 158 6.05 -5.76 -2.46
C VAL A 158 6.72 -7.09 -2.11
N ARG A 159 6.59 -7.59 -0.87
CA ARG A 159 7.10 -8.92 -0.50
C ARG A 159 6.51 -10.02 -1.37
N LYS A 160 5.19 -10.03 -1.60
CA LYS A 160 4.55 -10.98 -2.52
C LYS A 160 5.15 -10.90 -3.92
N ARG A 161 5.35 -9.69 -4.45
CA ARG A 161 5.91 -9.47 -5.79
C ARG A 161 7.37 -9.91 -5.92
N LEU A 162 8.19 -9.70 -4.88
CA LEU A 162 9.63 -9.96 -4.92
C LEU A 162 10.02 -11.38 -4.50
N TYR A 163 9.26 -12.00 -3.59
CA TYR A 163 9.61 -13.28 -2.95
C TYR A 163 8.58 -14.39 -3.14
N GLY A 164 7.37 -14.08 -3.65
CA GLY A 164 6.28 -15.04 -3.84
C GLY A 164 5.41 -15.26 -2.60
N ASP A 165 5.80 -14.75 -1.43
CA ASP A 165 5.06 -14.90 -0.17
C ASP A 165 4.90 -13.57 0.59
N TYR A 166 4.14 -13.60 1.68
CA TYR A 166 3.75 -12.42 2.46
C TYR A 166 4.52 -12.24 3.77
N TYR A 167 5.34 -13.23 4.16
CA TYR A 167 5.91 -13.32 5.49
C TYR A 167 7.13 -12.41 5.65
N ALA A 168 7.16 -11.65 6.75
CA ALA A 168 8.35 -10.93 7.15
C ALA A 168 9.49 -11.94 7.38
N ARG A 169 10.69 -11.62 6.89
CA ARG A 169 11.87 -12.45 7.10
C ARG A 169 12.42 -12.23 8.52
N PRO A 170 13.06 -13.24 9.14
CA PRO A 170 13.79 -13.04 10.39
C PRO A 170 14.84 -11.94 10.21
N HIS A 171 14.81 -10.95 11.10
CA HIS A 171 15.72 -9.81 11.09
C HIS A 171 16.42 -9.72 12.44
N ASP A 172 17.63 -9.19 12.46
CA ASP A 172 18.39 -8.98 13.69
C ASP A 172 17.77 -7.82 14.50
N PRO A 173 17.36 -8.02 15.77
CA PRO A 173 16.78 -6.98 16.64
C PRO A 173 17.63 -5.72 16.79
N LYS A 174 18.94 -5.77 16.47
CA LYS A 174 19.80 -4.59 16.34
C LYS A 174 19.17 -3.50 15.47
N TRP A 175 18.41 -3.88 14.43
CA TRP A 175 17.80 -2.97 13.46
C TRP A 175 16.40 -2.48 13.84
N ASP A 176 15.82 -2.95 14.96
CA ASP A 176 14.51 -2.50 15.46
C ASP A 176 14.61 -1.14 16.16
N VAL A 177 15.19 -0.16 15.47
CA VAL A 177 15.45 1.19 15.98
C VAL A 177 14.13 1.95 16.16
N ASN A 178 13.72 2.05 17.42
CA ASN A 178 12.45 2.64 17.82
C ASN A 178 12.66 3.72 18.89
N PRO A 179 12.10 4.93 18.70
CA PRO A 179 12.02 5.92 19.77
C PRO A 179 11.28 5.39 21.01
N PRO A 180 11.46 6.04 22.18
CA PRO A 180 10.75 5.70 23.42
C PRO A 180 9.24 5.52 23.22
N LYS A 181 8.63 4.60 23.98
CA LYS A 181 7.19 4.29 23.84
C LYS A 181 6.29 5.52 24.01
N TRP A 182 6.64 6.43 24.93
CA TRP A 182 5.92 7.69 25.15
C TRP A 182 5.98 8.61 23.91
N TYR A 183 7.13 8.67 23.23
CA TYR A 183 7.30 9.49 22.03
C TYR A 183 6.49 8.96 20.84
N ARG A 184 6.42 7.63 20.70
CA ARG A 184 5.53 6.96 19.75
C ARG A 184 4.05 7.21 20.07
N LEU A 185 3.67 7.21 21.36
CA LEU A 185 2.31 7.53 21.78
C LEU A 185 1.95 8.99 21.46
N LEU A 186 2.83 9.95 21.76
CA LEU A 186 2.64 11.36 21.40
C LEU A 186 2.50 11.55 19.89
N TYR A 187 3.28 10.85 19.08
CA TYR A 187 3.14 10.86 17.63
C TYR A 187 1.76 10.36 17.18
N CYS A 188 1.30 9.20 17.68
CA CYS A 188 -0.02 8.66 17.35
C CYS A 188 -1.16 9.61 17.77
N VAL A 189 -1.07 10.21 18.96
CA VAL A 189 -2.05 11.18 19.46
C VAL A 189 -2.01 12.47 18.62
N GLY A 190 -0.83 12.99 18.29
CA GLY A 190 -0.68 14.17 17.44
C GLY A 190 -1.23 13.96 16.03
N VAL A 191 -0.95 12.83 15.41
CA VAL A 191 -1.53 12.46 14.10
C VAL A 191 -3.06 12.37 14.20
N MET A 192 -3.60 11.73 15.24
CA MET A 192 -5.05 11.65 15.48
C MET A 192 -5.68 13.04 15.64
N VAL A 193 -5.14 13.87 16.53
CA VAL A 193 -5.61 15.25 16.76
C VAL A 193 -5.57 16.06 15.47
N GLY A 194 -4.51 15.93 14.66
CA GLY A 194 -4.40 16.65 13.39
C GLY A 194 -5.43 16.24 12.34
N HIS A 195 -5.82 14.96 12.27
CA HIS A 195 -6.88 14.51 11.36
C HIS A 195 -8.28 14.95 11.84
N TRP A 196 -8.49 15.00 13.15
CA TRP A 196 -9.72 15.53 13.74
C TRP A 196 -9.83 17.05 13.55
N PHE A 197 -8.74 17.78 13.75
CA PHE A 197 -8.67 19.21 13.52
C PHE A 197 -8.83 19.55 12.02
N ALA A 198 -8.28 18.74 11.11
CA ALA A 198 -8.48 18.92 9.67
C ALA A 198 -9.95 18.79 9.26
N ALA A 199 -10.70 17.87 9.87
CA ALA A 199 -12.14 17.74 9.62
C ALA A 199 -12.98 18.86 10.25
N PHE A 200 -12.56 19.39 11.39
CA PHE A 200 -13.16 20.58 12.00
C PHE A 200 -12.90 21.85 11.16
N GLU A 201 -11.70 22.00 10.61
CA GLU A 201 -11.34 23.09 9.68
C GLU A 201 -12.11 22.98 8.34
N ALA A 202 -12.58 21.78 7.98
CA ALA A 202 -13.22 21.44 6.71
C ALA A 202 -14.75 21.28 6.75
N LEU A 203 -15.44 22.04 7.60
CA LEU A 203 -16.91 22.07 7.76
C LEU A 203 -17.71 22.32 6.44
N ASP A 204 -17.04 22.80 5.40
CA ASP A 204 -17.60 23.11 4.08
C ASP A 204 -17.22 22.07 3.00
N LEU A 205 -17.01 20.81 3.39
CA LEU A 205 -16.61 19.71 2.49
C LEU A 205 -17.46 19.60 1.21
N HIS A 206 -18.76 19.86 1.31
CA HIS A 206 -19.72 19.84 0.20
C HIS A 206 -19.57 21.01 -0.79
N ARG A 207 -18.84 22.06 -0.41
CA ARG A 207 -18.45 23.16 -1.30
C ARG A 207 -17.17 22.86 -2.08
N ILE A 208 -16.45 21.78 -1.74
CA ILE A 208 -15.23 21.37 -2.47
C ILE A 208 -15.66 20.64 -3.75
N PRO A 209 -15.49 21.22 -4.95
CA PRO A 209 -15.88 20.56 -6.19
C PRO A 209 -15.13 19.24 -6.34
N GLY A 210 -15.79 18.22 -6.87
CA GLY A 210 -15.20 16.90 -7.11
C GLY A 210 -14.45 16.79 -8.45
N GLY A 211 -13.90 15.60 -8.71
CA GLY A 211 -13.31 15.23 -10.01
C GLY A 211 -12.01 15.98 -10.34
N TRP A 212 -11.91 16.49 -11.57
CA TRP A 212 -10.69 17.09 -12.13
C TRP A 212 -10.28 18.43 -11.50
N SER A 213 -11.20 19.11 -10.81
CA SER A 213 -10.91 20.33 -10.05
C SER A 213 -9.80 20.13 -8.99
N ASN A 214 -9.63 18.92 -8.47
CA ASN A 214 -8.58 18.55 -7.52
C ASN A 214 -7.40 17.83 -8.18
N VAL A 215 -7.08 18.11 -9.46
CA VAL A 215 -5.93 17.53 -10.18
C VAL A 215 -4.63 17.60 -9.39
N GLY A 216 -4.38 18.69 -8.66
CA GLY A 216 -3.23 18.81 -7.75
C GLY A 216 -3.20 17.74 -6.66
N VAL A 217 -4.35 17.43 -6.03
CA VAL A 217 -4.44 16.38 -5.02
C VAL A 217 -4.29 14.99 -5.64
N TRP A 218 -4.86 14.76 -6.82
CA TRP A 218 -4.66 13.50 -7.55
C TRP A 218 -3.18 13.25 -7.86
N ILE A 219 -2.46 14.29 -8.30
CA ILE A 219 -1.00 14.23 -8.51
C ILE A 219 -0.26 13.94 -7.19
N LEU A 220 -0.64 14.58 -6.07
CA LEU A 220 -0.03 14.34 -4.76
C LEU A 220 -0.27 12.91 -4.23
N ILE A 221 -1.48 12.36 -4.42
CA ILE A 221 -1.80 10.96 -4.08
C ILE A 221 -0.94 10.01 -4.92
N VAL A 222 -0.89 10.21 -6.24
CA VAL A 222 -0.07 9.36 -7.14
C VAL A 222 1.41 9.46 -6.79
N ALA A 223 1.94 10.67 -6.54
CA ALA A 223 3.32 10.87 -6.12
C ALA A 223 3.62 10.17 -4.78
N THR A 224 2.73 10.28 -3.79
CA THR A 224 2.82 9.59 -2.50
C THR A 224 2.93 8.08 -2.68
N LEU A 225 2.03 7.49 -3.48
CA LEU A 225 2.00 6.07 -3.77
C LEU A 225 3.27 5.62 -4.53
N LEU A 226 3.74 6.39 -5.51
CA LEU A 226 4.94 6.07 -6.29
C LEU A 226 6.23 6.16 -5.47
N ILE A 227 6.36 7.17 -4.59
CA ILE A 227 7.51 7.32 -3.69
C ILE A 227 7.52 6.17 -2.69
N GLN A 228 6.39 5.86 -2.05
CA GLN A 228 6.29 4.74 -1.10
C GLN A 228 6.62 3.41 -1.79
N TYR A 229 5.97 3.13 -2.93
CA TYR A 229 6.18 1.90 -3.68
C TYR A 229 7.65 1.70 -4.07
N SER A 230 8.24 2.72 -4.69
CA SER A 230 9.63 2.66 -5.14
C SER A 230 10.56 2.47 -3.96
N SER A 231 10.38 3.22 -2.88
CA SER A 231 11.24 3.14 -1.70
C SER A 231 11.19 1.77 -1.05
N THR A 232 9.98 1.19 -0.86
CA THR A 232 9.81 -0.16 -0.33
C THR A 232 10.42 -1.22 -1.26
N VAL A 233 10.28 -1.12 -2.59
CA VAL A 233 10.90 -2.08 -3.53
C VAL A 233 12.43 -2.03 -3.48
N TYR A 234 13.02 -0.83 -3.47
CA TYR A 234 14.47 -0.69 -3.34
C TYR A 234 14.94 -1.19 -1.98
N LEU A 235 14.28 -0.81 -0.88
CA LEU A 235 14.67 -1.26 0.46
C LEU A 235 14.60 -2.79 0.57
N ALA A 236 13.45 -3.39 0.27
CA ALA A 236 13.25 -4.84 0.34
C ALA A 236 14.34 -5.61 -0.41
N LYS A 237 14.63 -5.23 -1.67
CA LYS A 237 15.62 -5.91 -2.52
C LYS A 237 17.03 -5.98 -1.91
N TYR A 238 17.40 -5.01 -1.07
CA TYR A 238 18.76 -4.90 -0.49
C TYR A 238 18.83 -5.17 1.02
N SER A 239 17.73 -5.01 1.78
CA SER A 239 17.67 -5.31 3.22
C SER A 239 16.85 -6.56 3.55
N GLU A 240 15.58 -6.67 3.16
CA GLU A 240 14.71 -7.80 3.57
C GLU A 240 15.19 -9.18 3.06
N LYS A 241 16.02 -9.23 2.01
CA LYS A 241 16.60 -10.49 1.51
C LYS A 241 17.69 -11.06 2.44
N VAL A 242 18.25 -10.26 3.34
CA VAL A 242 19.41 -10.61 4.17
C VAL A 242 19.12 -10.32 5.64
N VAL A 243 19.59 -11.18 6.55
CA VAL A 243 19.34 -11.00 8.00
C VAL A 243 19.95 -9.69 8.50
N VAL A 244 21.12 -9.32 7.95
CA VAL A 244 21.82 -8.05 8.17
C VAL A 244 22.01 -7.36 6.80
N PRO A 245 21.61 -6.09 6.63
CA PRO A 245 21.81 -5.36 5.37
C PRO A 245 23.30 -5.22 5.06
N THR A 246 23.67 -5.48 3.80
CA THR A 246 25.09 -5.60 3.38
C THR A 246 25.68 -4.33 2.79
N ALA A 247 24.84 -3.35 2.41
CA ALA A 247 25.27 -2.08 1.85
C ALA A 247 24.21 -0.99 2.02
N VAL A 248 24.64 0.27 2.05
CA VAL A 248 23.76 1.44 2.03
C VAL A 248 23.04 1.54 0.68
N VAL A 249 21.71 1.65 0.68
CA VAL A 249 20.91 1.83 -0.54
C VAL A 249 21.04 3.28 -1.03
N ARG A 250 21.66 3.46 -2.21
CA ARG A 250 21.91 4.79 -2.83
C ARG A 250 21.11 5.03 -4.12
N PHE A 251 20.14 4.16 -4.43
CA PHE A 251 19.45 4.11 -5.73
C PHE A 251 17.94 4.38 -5.61
N GLY A 252 17.28 4.68 -6.73
CA GLY A 252 15.85 4.98 -6.72
C GLY A 252 15.56 6.31 -6.01
N PRO A 253 14.53 6.38 -5.13
CA PRO A 253 14.22 7.57 -4.33
C PRO A 253 15.36 8.02 -3.40
N TYR A 254 16.16 7.06 -2.91
CA TYR A 254 17.30 7.29 -2.02
C TYR A 254 18.42 8.15 -2.64
N ARG A 255 18.40 8.39 -3.96
CA ARG A 255 19.37 9.32 -4.58
C ARG A 255 19.09 10.80 -4.29
N TRP A 256 17.85 11.14 -3.89
CA TRP A 256 17.40 12.52 -3.70
C TRP A 256 17.14 12.86 -2.23
N ILE A 257 16.68 11.88 -1.45
CA ILE A 257 16.22 12.03 -0.07
C ILE A 257 16.70 10.82 0.72
N ARG A 258 17.27 11.02 1.92
CA ARG A 258 17.83 9.92 2.73
C ARG A 258 16.76 8.95 3.24
N HIS A 259 15.60 9.44 3.65
CA HIS A 259 14.49 8.66 4.23
C HIS A 259 13.18 8.82 3.46
N PRO A 260 13.09 8.30 2.21
CA PRO A 260 11.96 8.57 1.33
C PRO A 260 10.65 7.90 1.76
N ILE A 261 10.68 6.86 2.63
CA ILE A 261 9.49 6.25 3.25
C ILE A 261 8.84 7.20 4.28
N TYR A 262 9.63 8.00 4.99
CA TYR A 262 9.11 9.02 5.90
C TYR A 262 8.56 10.19 5.12
N ALA A 263 9.24 10.59 4.04
CA ALA A 263 8.75 11.59 3.10
C ALA A 263 7.37 11.21 2.50
N SER A 264 7.16 9.95 2.08
CA SER A 264 5.85 9.51 1.57
C SER A 264 4.77 9.45 2.66
N THR A 265 5.09 9.05 3.90
CA THR A 265 4.08 9.08 4.99
C THR A 265 3.69 10.52 5.36
N MET A 266 4.67 11.44 5.39
CA MET A 266 4.42 12.87 5.55
C MET A 266 3.55 13.42 4.41
N LEU A 267 3.87 13.06 3.16
CA LEU A 267 3.14 13.51 1.98
C LEU A 267 1.71 12.95 1.94
N LEU A 268 1.47 11.73 2.44
CA LEU A 268 0.14 11.15 2.58
C LEU A 268 -0.75 12.03 3.48
N PHE A 269 -0.25 12.36 4.69
CA PHE A 269 -1.03 13.16 5.64
C PHE A 269 -1.18 14.62 5.20
N ALA A 270 -0.14 15.18 4.56
CA ALA A 270 -0.22 16.50 3.94
C ALA A 270 -1.26 16.52 2.82
N SER A 271 -1.32 15.48 1.98
CA SER A 271 -2.32 15.35 0.91
C SER A 271 -3.75 15.30 1.46
N TYR A 272 -3.97 14.63 2.60
CA TYR A 272 -5.27 14.62 3.29
C TYR A 272 -5.66 16.01 3.80
N CYS A 273 -4.74 16.76 4.42
CA CYS A 273 -5.03 18.12 4.90
C CYS A 273 -5.27 19.10 3.74
N ILE A 274 -4.52 18.98 2.65
CA ILE A 274 -4.71 19.78 1.41
C ILE A 274 -6.05 19.43 0.74
N ALA A 275 -6.44 18.15 0.74
CA ALA A 275 -7.74 17.71 0.22
C ALA A 275 -8.92 18.34 0.95
N LEU A 276 -8.83 18.38 2.28
CA LEU A 276 -9.79 19.01 3.18
C LEU A 276 -9.71 20.55 3.21
N ARG A 277 -8.76 21.15 2.47
CA ARG A 277 -8.49 22.61 2.47
C ARG A 277 -8.20 23.16 3.88
N ALA A 278 -7.48 22.37 4.67
CA ALA A 278 -7.19 22.59 6.09
C ALA A 278 -5.70 23.01 6.30
N PRO A 279 -5.31 24.27 6.01
CA PRO A 279 -3.93 24.72 6.10
C PRO A 279 -3.34 24.74 7.52
N LEU A 280 -4.13 25.03 8.57
CA LEU A 280 -3.62 25.02 9.95
C LEU A 280 -3.30 23.59 10.37
N SER A 281 -4.20 22.66 10.05
CA SER A 281 -4.03 21.22 10.28
C SER A 281 -2.87 20.64 9.48
N LEU A 282 -2.66 21.09 8.24
CA LEU A 282 -1.48 20.75 7.43
C LEU A 282 -0.17 21.11 8.15
N ILE A 283 -0.04 22.36 8.62
CA ILE A 283 1.17 22.83 9.32
C ILE A 283 1.39 22.00 10.59
N PHE A 284 0.34 21.78 11.38
CA PHE A 284 0.40 20.99 12.61
C PHE A 284 0.86 19.54 12.35
N VAL A 285 0.24 18.83 11.40
CA VAL A 285 0.59 17.43 11.11
C VAL A 285 2.00 17.32 10.52
N VAL A 286 2.41 18.25 9.63
CA VAL A 286 3.78 18.27 9.11
C VAL A 286 4.78 18.46 10.25
N ALA A 287 4.54 19.37 11.21
CA ALA A 287 5.41 19.56 12.37
C ALA A 287 5.49 18.32 13.29
N VAL A 288 4.36 17.67 13.57
CA VAL A 288 4.29 16.41 14.34
C VAL A 288 5.08 15.29 13.64
N CYS A 289 4.97 15.16 12.32
CA CYS A 289 5.74 14.17 11.57
C CYS A 289 7.22 14.53 11.47
N SER A 290 7.59 15.79 11.21
CA SER A 290 8.98 16.23 11.12
C SER A 290 9.74 15.98 12.42
N THR A 291 9.14 16.32 13.56
CA THR A 291 9.73 16.05 14.88
C THR A 291 9.88 14.54 15.12
N TYR A 292 8.84 13.75 14.86
CA TYR A 292 8.90 12.30 15.06
C TYR A 292 9.96 11.61 14.17
N TYR A 293 9.92 11.90 12.87
CA TYR A 293 10.80 11.27 11.89
C TYR A 293 12.24 11.77 11.96
N ASP A 294 12.51 13.02 12.35
CA ASP A 294 13.89 13.44 12.57
C ASP A 294 14.55 12.66 13.71
N GLN A 295 13.86 12.46 14.84
CA GLN A 295 14.37 11.66 15.95
C GLN A 295 14.57 10.19 15.56
N LYS A 296 13.59 9.58 14.87
CA LYS A 296 13.74 8.19 14.38
C LYS A 296 14.91 8.07 13.40
N ALA A 297 15.00 8.99 12.44
CA ALA A 297 16.07 9.00 11.45
C ALA A 297 17.44 9.28 12.07
N LYS A 298 17.56 10.08 13.15
CA LYS A 298 18.82 10.26 13.90
C LYS A 298 19.31 8.94 14.50
N LEU A 299 18.43 8.19 15.16
CA LEU A 299 18.77 6.91 15.76
C LEU A 299 19.17 5.88 14.68
N GLU A 300 18.47 5.86 13.56
CA GLU A 300 18.80 5.00 12.41
C GLU A 300 20.13 5.41 11.75
N GLU A 301 20.39 6.70 11.63
CA GLU A 301 21.65 7.24 11.07
C GLU A 301 22.87 6.86 11.92
N VAL A 302 22.76 6.89 13.26
CA VAL A 302 23.82 6.39 14.16
C VAL A 302 24.11 4.91 13.89
N LEU A 303 23.09 4.05 13.85
CA LEU A 303 23.26 2.62 13.59
C LEU A 303 23.87 2.33 12.20
N MET A 304 23.52 3.14 11.21
CA MET A 304 24.05 3.05 9.85
C MET A 304 25.53 3.46 9.80
N VAL A 305 25.96 4.48 10.55
CA VAL A 305 27.39 4.83 10.70
C VAL A 305 28.15 3.72 11.43
N GLU A 306 27.64 3.21 12.55
CA GLU A 306 28.25 2.11 13.30
C GLU A 306 28.43 0.84 12.47
N THR A 307 27.51 0.55 11.55
CA THR A 307 27.54 -0.70 10.77
C THR A 307 28.30 -0.56 9.44
N PHE A 308 28.17 0.58 8.75
CA PHE A 308 28.74 0.76 7.41
C PHE A 308 29.99 1.65 7.36
N GLY A 309 30.41 2.21 8.50
CA GLY A 309 31.54 3.13 8.61
C GLY A 309 31.42 4.30 7.64
N GLU A 310 32.54 4.67 7.02
CA GLU A 310 32.66 5.74 6.01
C GLU A 310 31.66 5.65 4.85
N SER A 311 31.10 4.46 4.57
CA SER A 311 30.10 4.30 3.50
C SER A 311 28.80 5.05 3.77
N TYR A 312 28.46 5.35 5.03
CA TYR A 312 27.27 6.17 5.34
C TYR A 312 27.54 7.68 5.30
N PRO A 313 28.58 8.24 5.95
CA PRO A 313 28.98 9.64 5.79
C PRO A 313 29.22 10.04 4.33
N GLU A 314 29.87 9.20 3.52
CA GLU A 314 30.08 9.46 2.08
C GLU A 314 28.74 9.61 1.33
N TYR A 315 27.71 8.84 1.71
CA TYR A 315 26.36 8.98 1.16
C TYR A 315 25.65 10.25 1.63
N VAL A 316 25.72 10.58 2.92
CA VAL A 316 25.15 11.82 3.48
C VAL A 316 25.76 13.07 2.83
N SER A 317 27.07 13.05 2.52
CA SER A 317 27.73 14.16 1.81
C SER A 317 27.14 14.44 0.42
N LYS A 318 26.58 13.42 -0.24
CA LYS A 318 25.98 13.49 -1.58
C LYS A 318 24.49 13.77 -1.54
N VAL A 319 23.77 13.27 -0.53
CA VAL A 319 22.32 13.41 -0.37
C VAL A 319 22.01 14.30 0.83
N ARG A 320 21.94 15.61 0.57
CA ARG A 320 21.72 16.65 1.58
C ARG A 320 20.39 16.46 2.33
N TYR A 321 19.31 16.26 1.58
CA TYR A 321 17.94 16.24 2.13
C TYR A 321 17.64 14.95 2.91
N LYS A 322 17.05 15.09 4.10
CA LYS A 322 16.71 14.00 5.01
C LYS A 322 15.34 13.42 4.68
N PHE A 323 14.32 14.26 4.56
CA PHE A 323 12.96 13.85 4.18
C PHE A 323 12.16 14.91 3.40
N LEU A 324 12.40 16.21 3.59
CA LEU A 324 11.72 17.27 2.82
C LEU A 324 12.71 17.91 1.84
N PRO A 325 12.56 17.70 0.52
CA PRO A 325 13.44 18.33 -0.45
C PRO A 325 13.31 19.87 -0.33
N PHE A 326 14.45 20.56 -0.37
CA PHE A 326 14.59 22.01 -0.20
C PHE A 326 14.29 22.58 1.20
N VAL A 327 13.91 21.76 2.19
CA VAL A 327 13.72 22.22 3.58
C VAL A 327 14.67 21.50 4.55
N TYR A 328 14.70 20.16 4.53
CA TYR A 328 15.44 19.37 5.51
C TYR A 328 15.80 17.95 5.03
#